data_AF-A0A961DZE3-F1
#
_entry.id   AF-A0A961DZE3-F1
#
_cell.length_a   1.000
_cell.length_b   1.000
_cell.length_c   1.000
_cell.angle_alpha   90.00
_cell.angle_beta   90.00
_cell.angle_gamma   90.00
#
_symmetry.space_group_name_H-M   'P 1'
#
loop_
_entity.id
_entity.type
_entity.pdbx_description
1 polymer ?
#
loop_
_entity_poly.entity_id
_entity_poly.type
_entity_poly.pdbx_seq_one_letter_code
_entity_poly.pdbx_strand_id
1 'polypeptide(L)'
;LIGAANTGWWPLLWFVAKVWLFLFLFMWLRATLPRLRYDQFMALGWKLLIPVSLAWILVVAVLRTTHTDGVIPNLLAAAALLGALLGLNALRRRRIDRRTPPPEPPPPGSFPVPPLPRPKEAARG
;
A
#
# COMPACT_ATOMS: atom_id res chain seq x y z
N LEU A 1 -31.56 22.47 -11.83
CA LEU A 1 -31.69 21.86 -10.48
C LEU A 1 -30.39 21.77 -9.67
N ILE A 2 -29.18 21.95 -10.25
CA ILE A 2 -27.89 21.82 -9.50
C ILE A 2 -27.27 23.19 -9.13
N GLY A 3 -27.70 24.29 -9.76
CA GLY A 3 -27.12 25.64 -9.53
C GLY A 3 -27.37 26.24 -8.14
N ALA A 4 -28.47 25.86 -7.48
CA ALA A 4 -28.82 26.37 -6.14
C ALA A 4 -27.97 25.74 -5.02
N ALA A 5 -27.34 24.59 -5.26
CA ALA A 5 -26.48 23.93 -4.29
C ALA A 5 -25.09 24.60 -4.19
N ASN A 6 -24.66 25.40 -5.18
CA ASN A 6 -23.34 26.03 -5.14
C ASN A 6 -23.38 27.51 -4.75
N THR A 7 -24.51 27.98 -4.22
CA THR A 7 -24.73 29.37 -3.84
C THR A 7 -25.04 29.49 -2.35
N GLY A 8 -24.55 30.57 -1.73
CA GLY A 8 -24.73 30.83 -0.31
C GLY A 8 -23.89 29.94 0.61
N TRP A 9 -24.50 29.43 1.67
CA TRP A 9 -23.83 28.72 2.77
C TRP A 9 -23.72 27.20 2.53
N TRP A 10 -24.34 26.70 1.46
CA TRP A 10 -24.38 25.26 1.17
C TRP A 10 -23.00 24.65 0.91
N PRO A 11 -22.06 25.29 0.17
CA PRO A 11 -20.70 24.77 0.02
C PRO A 11 -19.94 24.71 1.35
N LEU A 12 -20.17 25.68 2.24
CA LEU A 12 -19.55 25.73 3.57
C LEU A 12 -20.08 24.58 4.44
N LEU A 13 -21.39 24.37 4.46
CA LEU A 13 -22.02 23.29 5.22
C LEU A 13 -21.57 21.91 4.71
N TRP A 14 -21.46 21.74 3.39
CA TRP A 14 -20.94 20.53 2.77
C TRP A 14 -19.45 20.29 3.07
N PHE A 15 -18.63 21.35 3.07
CA PHE A 15 -17.23 21.27 3.46
C PHE A 15 -17.08 20.88 4.93
N VAL A 16 -17.81 21.54 5.83
CA VAL A 16 -17.80 21.25 7.26
C VAL A 16 -18.28 19.82 7.53
N ALA A 17 -19.33 19.37 6.84
CA ALA A 17 -19.81 17.99 6.95
C ALA A 17 -18.74 16.96 6.54
N LYS A 18 -18.02 17.21 5.44
CA LYS A 18 -16.88 16.37 5.05
C LYS A 18 -15.78 16.37 6.11
N VAL A 19 -15.42 17.54 6.65
CA VAL A 19 -14.39 17.66 7.70
C VAL A 19 -14.81 16.87 8.94
N TRP A 20 -16.06 17.01 9.39
CA TRP A 20 -16.60 16.24 10.51
C TRP A 20 -16.60 14.73 10.25
N LEU A 21 -16.96 14.31 9.04
CA LEU A 21 -16.89 12.90 8.64
C LEU A 21 -15.46 12.36 8.72
N PHE A 22 -14.48 13.09 8.19
CA PHE A 22 -13.07 12.71 8.27
C PHE A 22 -12.56 12.72 9.71
N LEU A 23 -12.92 13.72 10.52
CA LEU A 23 -12.55 13.79 11.94
C LEU A 23 -13.10 12.58 12.71
N PHE A 24 -14.37 12.25 12.51
CA PHE A 24 -15.00 11.07 13.09
C PHE A 24 -14.30 9.79 12.63
N LEU A 25 -14.00 9.67 11.33
CA LEU A 25 -13.28 8.52 10.79
C LEU A 25 -11.87 8.40 11.38
N PHE A 26 -11.13 9.50 11.56
CA PHE A 26 -9.82 9.48 12.21
C PHE A 26 -9.89 9.10 13.69
N MET A 27 -10.91 9.60 14.40
CA MET A 27 -11.15 9.24 15.80
C MET A 27 -11.53 7.77 15.94
N TRP A 28 -12.38 7.26 15.05
CA TRP A 28 -12.76 5.85 15.01
C TRP A 28 -11.60 4.95 14.59
N LEU A 29 -10.81 5.35 13.59
CA LEU A 29 -9.58 4.66 13.16
C LEU A 29 -8.57 4.58 14.31
N ARG A 30 -8.42 5.66 15.09
CA ARG A 30 -7.57 5.66 16.30
C ARG A 30 -8.08 4.68 17.36
N ALA A 31 -9.39 4.56 17.54
CA ALA A 31 -9.98 3.64 18.50
C ALA A 31 -9.91 2.17 18.04
N THR A 32 -9.96 1.92 16.72
CA THR A 32 -9.97 0.58 16.13
C THR A 32 -8.59 0.03 15.79
N LEU A 33 -7.58 0.86 15.57
CA LEU A 33 -6.20 0.43 15.35
C LEU A 33 -5.49 0.16 16.69
N PRO A 34 -5.32 -1.09 17.12
CA PRO A 34 -4.64 -1.43 18.36
C PRO A 34 -3.14 -1.41 18.09
N ARG A 35 -2.48 -0.26 18.34
CA ARG A 35 -1.01 -0.07 18.27
C ARG A 35 -0.35 -0.60 16.98
N LEU A 36 -0.65 0.02 15.83
CA LEU A 36 0.21 -0.15 14.65
C LEU A 36 1.54 0.58 14.88
N ARG A 37 2.65 -0.15 14.74
CA ARG A 37 4.00 0.41 14.86
C ARG A 37 4.21 1.43 13.75
N TYR A 38 4.71 2.63 14.10
CA TYR A 38 5.02 3.71 13.15
C TYR A 38 5.88 3.23 11.97
N ASP A 39 6.75 2.26 12.24
CA ASP A 39 7.65 1.66 11.27
C ASP A 39 6.92 0.92 10.13
N GLN A 40 5.71 0.39 10.36
CA GLN A 40 4.91 -0.24 9.30
C GLN A 40 4.33 0.80 8.34
N PHE A 41 3.85 1.93 8.88
CA PHE A 41 3.38 3.05 8.07
C PHE A 41 4.54 3.71 7.32
N MET A 42 5.68 3.91 7.97
CA MET A 42 6.88 4.47 7.33
C MET A 42 7.45 3.56 6.25
N ALA A 43 7.47 2.25 6.48
CA ALA A 43 7.88 1.29 5.46
C ALA A 43 6.91 1.28 4.27
N LEU A 44 5.59 1.42 4.49
CA LEU A 44 4.61 1.57 3.41
C LEU A 44 4.79 2.89 2.66
N GLY A 45 4.99 4.00 3.38
CA GLY A 45 5.25 5.32 2.81
C GLY A 45 6.46 5.31 1.89
N TRP A 46 7.60 4.90 2.41
CA TRP A 46 8.86 4.91 1.67
C TRP A 46 8.95 3.83 0.59
N LYS A 47 8.41 2.62 0.80
CA LYS A 47 8.54 1.52 -0.17
C LYS A 47 7.39 1.42 -1.17
N LEU A 48 6.24 2.03 -0.91
CA LEU A 48 5.06 1.94 -1.77
C LEU A 48 4.54 3.32 -2.20
N LEU A 49 4.31 4.29 -1.29
CA LEU A 49 3.72 5.57 -1.71
C LEU A 49 4.62 6.35 -2.68
N ILE A 50 5.92 6.46 -2.41
CA ILE A 50 6.85 7.21 -3.28
C ILE A 50 6.86 6.64 -4.71
N PRO A 51 7.16 5.34 -4.95
CA PRO A 51 7.23 4.81 -6.30
C PRO A 51 5.86 4.83 -7.01
N VAL A 52 4.77 4.60 -6.29
CA VAL A 52 3.41 4.64 -6.86
C VAL A 52 3.05 6.06 -7.31
N SER A 53 3.30 7.06 -6.46
CA SER A 53 3.00 8.45 -6.79
C SER A 53 3.81 8.96 -7.98
N LEU A 54 5.10 8.61 -8.06
CA LEU A 54 5.96 8.96 -9.19
C LEU A 54 5.48 8.32 -10.50
N ALA A 55 5.14 7.03 -10.46
CA ALA A 55 4.66 6.31 -11.63
C ALA A 55 3.29 6.85 -12.10
N TRP A 56 2.41 7.23 -11.17
CA TRP A 56 1.11 7.84 -11.50
C TRP A 56 1.27 9.20 -12.17
N ILE A 57 2.16 10.07 -11.65
CA ILE A 57 2.44 11.37 -12.27
C ILE A 57 2.98 11.19 -13.69
N LEU A 58 3.89 10.23 -13.91
CA LEU A 58 4.40 9.91 -15.25
C LEU A 58 3.28 9.48 -16.21
N VAL A 59 2.39 8.58 -15.76
CA VAL A 59 1.25 8.13 -16.56
C VAL A 59 0.31 9.28 -16.91
N VAL A 60 -0.04 10.12 -15.94
CA VAL A 60 -0.91 11.28 -16.16
C VAL A 60 -0.25 12.29 -17.11
N ALA A 61 1.06 12.51 -16.97
CA ALA A 61 1.82 13.40 -17.85
C ALA A 61 1.80 12.91 -19.31
N VAL A 62 1.98 11.60 -19.54
CA VAL A 62 1.90 11.02 -20.89
C VAL A 62 0.49 11.13 -21.46
N LEU A 63 -0.53 10.72 -20.70
CA LEU A 63 -1.93 10.80 -21.12
C LEU A 63 -2.35 12.21 -21.53
N ARG A 64 -1.93 13.20 -20.74
CA ARG A 64 -2.21 14.61 -21.01
C ARG A 64 -1.47 15.13 -22.23
N THR A 65 -0.24 14.67 -22.46
CA THR A 65 0.53 15.02 -23.67
C THR A 65 -0.08 14.43 -24.93
N THR A 66 -0.68 13.24 -24.84
CA THR A 66 -1.42 12.61 -25.95
C THR A 66 -2.83 13.21 -26.14
N HIS A 67 -3.19 14.28 -25.41
CA HIS A 67 -4.51 14.92 -25.44
C HIS A 67 -5.66 13.92 -25.31
N THR A 68 -5.43 12.82 -24.60
CA THR A 68 -6.41 11.74 -24.43
C THR A 68 -7.19 12.00 -23.14
N ASP A 69 -7.88 13.14 -23.07
CA ASP A 69 -8.56 13.65 -21.87
C ASP A 69 -9.86 12.87 -21.52
N GLY A 70 -9.91 11.59 -21.86
CA GLY A 70 -11.03 10.70 -21.59
C GLY A 70 -10.93 10.02 -20.23
N VAL A 71 -12.08 9.82 -19.57
CA VAL A 71 -12.17 9.04 -18.33
C VAL A 71 -11.71 7.60 -18.56
N ILE A 72 -12.09 7.00 -19.70
CA ILE A 72 -11.78 5.61 -20.06
C ILE A 72 -10.26 5.34 -20.16
N PRO A 73 -9.46 6.09 -20.95
CA PRO A 73 -8.02 5.87 -21.05
C PRO A 73 -7.28 6.12 -19.72
N ASN A 74 -7.75 7.07 -18.91
CA ASN A 74 -7.17 7.32 -17.59
C ASN A 74 -7.43 6.15 -16.62
N LEU A 75 -8.64 5.58 -16.62
CA LEU A 75 -8.97 4.41 -15.81
C LEU A 75 -8.19 3.17 -16.24
N LEU A 76 -8.01 2.96 -17.55
CA LEU A 76 -7.21 1.85 -18.08
C LEU A 76 -5.74 1.98 -17.69
N ALA A 77 -5.18 3.19 -17.78
CA ALA A 77 -3.82 3.44 -17.35
C ALA A 77 -3.64 3.30 -15.83
N ALA A 78 -4.64 3.70 -15.03
CA ALA A 78 -4.66 3.45 -13.58
C ALA A 78 -4.68 1.98 -13.23
N ALA A 79 -5.53 1.20 -13.91
CA ALA A 79 -5.62 -0.23 -13.72
C ALA A 79 -4.31 -0.93 -14.12
N ALA A 80 -3.69 -0.53 -15.23
CA ALA A 80 -2.41 -1.05 -15.68
C ALA A 80 -1.27 -0.72 -14.68
N LEU A 81 -1.24 0.51 -14.16
CA LEU A 81 -0.28 0.93 -13.15
C LEU A 81 -0.44 0.13 -11.85
N LEU A 82 -1.67 0.00 -11.36
CA LEU A 82 -1.99 -0.80 -10.18
C LEU A 82 -1.60 -2.27 -10.37
N GLY A 83 -1.92 -2.86 -11.52
CA GLY A 83 -1.54 -4.23 -11.85
C GLY A 83 -0.02 -4.41 -11.89
N ALA A 84 0.71 -3.49 -12.52
CA ALA A 84 2.16 -3.50 -12.58
C ALA A 84 2.80 -3.35 -11.18
N LEU A 85 2.28 -2.46 -10.34
CA LEU A 85 2.76 -2.25 -8.97
C LEU A 85 2.49 -3.47 -8.07
N LEU A 86 1.31 -4.08 -8.17
CA LEU A 86 0.99 -5.31 -7.44
C LEU A 86 1.84 -6.50 -7.93
N GLY A 87 2.03 -6.62 -9.24
CA GLY A 87 2.89 -7.62 -9.87
C GLY A 87 4.35 -7.49 -9.45
N LEU A 88 4.91 -6.26 -9.50
CA LEU A 88 6.25 -5.96 -9.03
C LEU A 88 6.41 -6.23 -7.53
N ASN A 89 5.40 -5.91 -6.71
CA ASN A 89 5.42 -6.20 -5.28
C ASN A 89 5.37 -7.72 -5.01
N ALA A 90 4.55 -8.48 -5.74
CA ALA A 90 4.50 -9.94 -5.64
C ALA A 90 5.82 -10.58 -6.10
N LEU A 91 6.43 -10.09 -7.17
CA LEU A 91 7.71 -10.56 -7.69
C LEU A 91 8.86 -10.20 -6.74
N ARG A 92 8.83 -9.01 -6.13
CA ARG A 92 9.77 -8.58 -5.09
C ARG A 92 9.69 -9.48 -3.86
N ARG A 93 8.49 -9.84 -3.40
CA ARG A 93 8.32 -10.80 -2.30
C ARG A 93 8.95 -12.16 -2.64
N ARG A 94 8.67 -12.69 -3.83
CA ARG A 94 9.27 -13.96 -4.29
C ARG A 94 10.81 -13.93 -4.37
N ARG A 95 11.40 -12.79 -4.76
CA ARG A 95 12.86 -12.64 -4.79
C ARG A 95 13.51 -12.61 -3.41
N ILE A 96 12.80 -12.07 -2.40
CA ILE A 96 13.32 -12.00 -1.02
C ILE A 96 13.37 -13.41 -0.42
N ASP A 97 12.30 -14.19 -0.54
CA ASP A 97 12.27 -15.56 0.02
C ASP A 97 13.36 -16.45 -0.59
N ARG A 98 13.64 -16.30 -1.89
CA ARG A 98 14.72 -17.05 -2.58
C ARG A 98 16.13 -16.67 -2.16
N ARG A 99 16.34 -15.50 -1.57
CA ARG A 99 17.67 -15.01 -1.22
C ARG A 99 18.20 -15.56 0.09
N THR A 100 17.37 -16.15 0.93
CA THR A 100 17.81 -16.79 2.18
C THR A 100 18.40 -18.15 1.81
N PRO A 101 19.74 -18.32 1.79
CA PRO A 101 20.32 -19.63 1.63
C PRO A 101 19.89 -20.48 2.84
N PRO A 102 19.76 -21.81 2.70
CA PRO A 102 19.64 -22.67 3.86
C PRO A 102 20.72 -22.29 4.88
N PRO A 103 20.39 -22.12 6.17
CA PRO A 103 21.37 -21.74 7.17
C PRO A 103 22.56 -22.69 7.08
N GLU A 104 23.75 -22.14 6.84
CA GLU A 104 24.98 -22.94 6.85
C GLU A 104 25.07 -23.65 8.20
N PRO A 105 25.47 -24.93 8.21
CA PRO A 105 25.63 -25.65 9.46
C PRO A 105 26.56 -24.83 10.37
N PRO A 106 26.20 -24.66 11.65
CA PRO A 106 26.98 -23.86 12.57
C PRO A 106 28.46 -24.28 12.52
N PRO A 107 29.41 -23.33 12.49
CA PRO A 107 30.82 -23.66 12.49
C PRO A 107 31.14 -24.55 13.70
N PRO A 108 32.03 -25.54 13.55
CA PRO A 108 32.39 -26.45 14.64
C PRO A 108 32.84 -25.64 15.87
N GLY A 109 32.17 -25.83 17.02
CA GLY A 109 32.45 -25.08 18.26
C GLY A 109 31.53 -23.89 18.56
N SER A 110 30.53 -23.61 17.73
CA SER A 110 29.46 -22.65 18.05
C SER A 110 28.43 -23.25 19.03
N PHE A 111 27.72 -22.38 19.76
CA PHE A 111 26.73 -22.79 20.76
C PHE A 111 25.73 -23.82 20.18
N PRO A 112 25.40 -24.90 20.91
CA PRO A 112 24.42 -25.88 20.46
C PRO A 112 23.05 -25.20 20.38
N VAL A 113 22.65 -24.82 19.17
CA VAL A 113 21.31 -24.32 18.89
C VAL A 113 20.41 -25.53 18.61
N PRO A 114 19.19 -25.60 19.18
CA PRO A 114 18.28 -26.71 18.93
C PRO A 114 18.05 -26.90 17.42
N PRO A 115 18.03 -28.15 16.92
CA PRO A 115 17.71 -28.40 15.52
C PRO A 115 16.30 -27.87 15.22
N LEU A 116 16.16 -27.11 14.11
CA LEU A 116 14.87 -26.60 13.67
C LEU A 116 13.89 -27.77 13.44
N PRO A 117 12.67 -27.74 14.02
CA PRO A 117 11.67 -28.77 13.78
C PRO A 117 11.39 -28.83 12.28
N ARG A 118 11.54 -30.00 11.66
CA ARG A 118 11.21 -30.13 10.24
C ARG A 118 9.69 -30.02 10.10
N PRO A 119 9.16 -29.40 9.02
CA PRO A 119 7.71 -29.29 8.81
C PRO A 119 6.93 -30.62 8.89
N LYS A 120 7.63 -31.75 8.73
CA LYS A 120 7.11 -33.13 8.76
C LYS A 120 6.95 -33.68 10.19
N GLU A 121 7.71 -33.16 11.15
CA GLU A 121 7.68 -33.54 12.56
C GLU A 121 6.69 -32.69 13.36
N ALA A 122 6.55 -31.41 13.00
CA ALA A 122 5.59 -30.49 13.63
C ALA A 122 4.11 -30.84 13.37
N ALA A 123 3.83 -31.65 12.34
CA ALA A 123 2.46 -32.07 11.96
C ALA A 123 2.04 -33.43 12.53
N ARG A 124 2.90 -34.08 13.33
CA ARG A 124 2.69 -35.46 13.84
C ARG A 124 2.55 -35.56 15.36
N GLY A 125 2.59 -34.45 16.10
CA GLY A 125 2.32 -34.38 17.54
C GLY A 125 1.12 -33.52 17.83
#